data_AF-A0A931LUK6-F1
#
_entry.id   AF-A0A931LUK6-F1
#
_cell.length_a   1.000
_cell.length_b   1.000
_cell.length_c   1.000
_cell.angle_alpha   90.00
_cell.angle_beta   90.00
_cell.angle_gamma   90.00
#
_symmetry.space_group_name_H-M   'P 1'
#
loop_
_entity.id
_entity.type
_entity.pdbx_description
1 polymer ?
#
loop_
_entity_poly.entity_id
_entity_poly.type
_entity_poly.pdbx_seq_one_letter_code
_entity_poly.pdbx_strand_id
1 'polypeptide(L)' 'MGINDARRLVDRQVFVCWRNRKGEVLTDTVFVYQVQFVPLYGPCLVTDAGEIHLDRIESALPVSTSEAA' A
#
# COMPACT_ATOMS: atom_id res chain seq x y z
N MET A 1 -3.10 -2.01 8.84
CA MET A 1 -4.23 -1.38 8.12
C MET A 1 -5.37 -2.38 7.90
N GLY A 2 -6.64 -1.95 7.91
CA GLY A 2 -7.79 -2.82 7.62
C GLY A 2 -8.06 -2.95 6.11
N ILE A 3 -8.70 -4.05 5.68
CA ILE A 3 -9.00 -4.31 4.26
C ILE A 3 -9.95 -3.28 3.64
N ASN A 4 -10.90 -2.74 4.43
CA ASN A 4 -11.85 -1.73 3.96
C ASN A 4 -11.17 -0.39 3.66
N ASP A 5 -10.18 0.00 4.48
CA ASP A 5 -9.38 1.21 4.24
C ASP A 5 -8.48 1.02 3.02
N ALA A 6 -7.85 -0.15 2.90
CA ALA A 6 -7.02 -0.51 1.76
C ALA A 6 -7.79 -0.41 0.43
N ARG A 7 -9.06 -0.83 0.39
CA ARG A 7 -9.89 -0.74 -0.82
C ARG A 7 -10.13 0.68 -1.30
N ARG A 8 -10.08 1.68 -0.41
CA ARG A 8 -10.22 3.11 -0.77
C ARG A 8 -8.98 3.67 -1.46
N LEU A 9 -7.88 2.94 -1.42
CA LEU A 9 -6.59 3.32 -2.00
C LEU A 9 -6.40 2.78 -3.42
N VAL A 10 -7.26 1.86 -3.87
CA VAL A 10 -7.20 1.28 -5.23
C VAL A 10 -7.35 2.37 -6.29
N ASP A 11 -6.60 2.24 -7.37
CA ASP A 11 -6.51 3.18 -8.50
C ASP A 11 -5.99 4.57 -8.11
N ARG A 12 -5.14 4.63 -7.07
CA ARG A 12 -4.54 5.88 -6.59
C ARG A 12 -3.05 5.74 -6.37
N GLN A 13 -2.36 6.87 -6.48
CA GLN A 13 -0.99 7.00 -6.00
C GLN A 13 -1.00 7.24 -4.50
N VAL A 14 -0.18 6.49 -3.77
CA VAL A 14 -0.22 6.42 -2.31
C VAL A 14 1.20 6.47 -1.77
N PHE A 15 1.44 7.38 -0.82
CA PHE A 15 2.63 7.35 0.01
C PHE A 15 2.41 6.32 1.12
N VAL A 16 3.20 5.26 1.13
CA VAL A 16 3.07 4.13 2.05
C VAL A 16 4.33 3.96 2.88
N CYS A 17 4.12 3.72 4.18
CA CYS A 17 5.15 3.35 5.15
C CYS A 17 4.87 1.94 5.65
N TRP A 18 5.83 1.03 5.51
CA TRP A 18 5.65 -0.36 5.91
C TRP A 18 6.94 -1.00 6.43
N ARG A 19 6.78 -2.05 7.22
CA ARG A 19 7.89 -2.84 7.72
C ARG A 19 8.23 -3.98 6.76
N ASN A 20 9.51 -4.11 6.40
CA ASN A 20 9.97 -5.21 5.56
C ASN A 20 10.19 -6.51 6.38
N ARG A 21 10.60 -7.60 5.71
CA ARG A 21 10.85 -8.90 6.36
C ARG A 21 12.02 -8.88 7.36
N LYS A 22 12.92 -7.91 7.27
CA LYS A 22 14.05 -7.71 8.19
C LYS A 22 13.68 -6.83 9.39
N GLY A 23 12.46 -6.29 9.42
CA GLY A 23 12.00 -5.39 10.47
C GLY A 23 12.30 -3.91 10.22
N GLU A 24 12.87 -3.57 9.06
CA GLU A 24 13.20 -2.18 8.70
C GLU A 24 11.95 -1.46 8.19
N VAL A 25 11.82 -0.19 8.55
CA VAL A 25 10.74 0.68 8.06
C VAL A 25 11.16 1.28 6.73
N LEU A 26 10.35 1.04 5.70
CA LEU A 26 10.51 1.58 4.36
C LEU A 26 9.37 2.54 4.06
N THR A 27 9.66 3.57 3.26
CA THR A 27 8.68 4.54 2.78
C THR A 27 8.84 4.73 1.29
N ASP A 28 7.73 4.69 0.55
CA ASP A 28 7.74 4.91 -0.89
C ASP A 28 6.40 5.45 -1.40
N THR A 29 6.40 6.05 -2.58
CA THR A 29 5.18 6.44 -3.31
C THR A 29 4.89 5.40 -4.39
N VAL A 30 3.79 4.68 -4.24
CA VAL A 30 3.42 3.56 -5.10
C VAL A 30 2.03 3.76 -5.70
N PHE A 31 1.79 3.21 -6.88
CA PHE A 31 0.45 3.15 -7.46
C PHE A 31 -0.23 1.85 -7.05
N VAL A 32 -1.42 1.91 -6.45
CA VAL A 32 -2.16 0.73 -5.98
C VAL A 32 -3.13 0.25 -7.05
N TYR A 33 -2.90 -0.96 -7.57
CA TYR A 33 -3.78 -1.57 -8.59
C TYR A 33 -4.98 -2.30 -8.00
N GLN A 34 -4.80 -3.01 -6.88
CA GLN A 34 -5.87 -3.77 -6.23
C GLN A 34 -5.48 -4.19 -4.81
N VAL A 35 -6.47 -4.72 -4.08
CA VAL A 35 -6.27 -5.39 -2.80
C VAL A 35 -6.60 -6.87 -2.97
N GLN A 36 -5.65 -7.74 -2.67
CA GLN A 36 -5.80 -9.19 -2.84
C GLN A 36 -5.48 -9.94 -1.55
N PHE A 37 -6.11 -11.10 -1.34
CA PHE A 37 -5.72 -12.04 -0.30
C PHE A 37 -4.74 -13.07 -0.85
N VAL A 38 -3.52 -13.09 -0.31
CA VAL A 38 -2.49 -14.06 -0.69
C VAL A 38 -2.51 -15.22 0.32
N PRO A 39 -2.63 -16.49 -0.11
CA PRO A 39 -2.60 -17.64 0.79
C PRO A 39 -1.35 -17.62 1.67
N LEU A 40 -1.50 -17.97 2.96
CA LEU A 40 -0.45 -17.98 4.00
C LEU A 40 0.10 -16.61 4.42
N TYR A 41 -0.19 -15.55 3.67
CA TYR A 41 0.35 -14.21 3.91
C TYR A 41 -0.71 -13.17 4.27
N GLY A 42 -1.98 -13.44 3.91
CA GLY A 42 -3.10 -12.57 4.25
C GLY A 42 -3.34 -11.48 3.19
N PRO A 43 -4.07 -10.42 3.55
CA PRO A 43 -4.40 -9.35 2.62
C PRO A 43 -3.19 -8.47 2.31
N CYS A 44 -3.03 -8.11 1.04
CA CYS A 44 -1.93 -7.31 0.50
C CYS A 44 -2.44 -6.21 -0.44
N LEU A 45 -1.73 -5.08 -0.49
CA LEU A 45 -1.79 -4.14 -1.60
C LEU A 45 -0.95 -4.70 -2.75
N VAL A 46 -1.52 -4.72 -3.95
CA VAL A 46 -0.79 -4.98 -5.19
C VAL A 46 -0.45 -3.64 -5.81
N THR A 47 0.84 -3.34 -5.93
CA THR A 47 1.35 -2.05 -6.40
C THR A 47 2.38 -2.22 -7.52
N ASP A 48 2.79 -1.11 -8.13
CA ASP A 48 3.89 -1.04 -9.10
C ASP A 48 5.26 -1.44 -8.54
N ALA A 49 5.45 -1.30 -7.22
CA ALA A 49 6.62 -1.78 -6.49
C ALA A 49 6.50 -3.24 -6.01
N GLY A 50 5.37 -3.91 -6.26
CA GLY A 50 5.10 -5.29 -5.86
C GLY A 50 4.01 -5.42 -4.80
N GLU A 51 4.10 -6.46 -3.96
CA GLU A 51 3.08 -6.77 -2.96
C GLU A 51 3.46 -6.27 -1.57
N ILE A 52 2.60 -5.47 -0.94
CA ILE A 52 2.80 -4.94 0.41
C ILE A 52 1.71 -5.48 1.33
N HIS A 53 2.10 -6.25 2.34
CA HIS A 53 1.13 -6.88 3.24
C HIS A 53 0.48 -5.85 4.17
N LEU A 54 -0.85 -5.93 4.33
CA LEU A 54 -1.62 -4.93 5.09
C LEU A 54 -1.31 -4.91 6.59
N ASP A 55 -0.84 -6.03 7.14
CA ASP A 55 -0.41 -6.18 8.54
C ASP A 55 0.88 -5.41 8.84
N ARG A 56 1.70 -5.15 7.81
CA ARG A 56 2.98 -4.45 7.93
C ARG A 56 2.93 -2.97 7.59
N ILE A 57 1.79 -2.50 7.09
CA ILE A 57 1.60 -1.08 6.77
C ILE A 57 1.36 -0.31 8.07
N GLU A 58 2.28 0.62 8.35
CA GLU A 58 2.22 1.54 9.47
C GLU A 58 1.38 2.79 9.11
N SER A 59 1.53 3.29 7.88
CA SER A 59 0.69 4.38 7.34
C SER A 59 0.57 4.30 5.81
N ALA A 60 -0.57 4.77 5.29
CA ALA A 60 -0.81 4.88 3.86
C ALA A 60 -1.70 6.09 3.59
N LEU A 61 -1.21 7.05 2.79
CA LEU A 61 -1.90 8.30 2.50
C LEU A 61 -1.95 8.52 0.98
N PRO A 62 -3.14 8.79 0.40
CA PRO A 62 -3.24 9.18 -1.00
C PRO A 62 -2.38 10.41 -1.25
N VAL A 63 -1.60 10.38 -2.32
CA VAL A 63 -0.90 11.57 -2.81
C VAL A 63 -1.90 12.36 -3.62
N SER A 64 -2.20 13.59 -3.19
CA SER A 64 -2.99 14.52 -4.00
C SER A 64 -2.18 14.85 -5.25
N THR A 65 -2.61 14.33 -6.39
CA THR A 65 -2.10 14.77 -7.69
C THR A 65 -2.57 16.21 -7.87
N SER A 66 -1.76 17.18 -7.44
CA SER A 66 -1.95 18.56 -7.86
C SER A 66 -1.58 18.61 -9.33
N GLU A 67 -2.58 18.58 -10.21
CA GLU A 67 -2.40 18.97 -11.62
C GLU A 67 -1.79 20.38 -11.62
N ALA A 68 -0.52 20.46 -12.00
CA ALA A 68 0.05 21.70 -12.49
C ALA A 68 -0.61 21.96 -13.85
N ALA A 69 -1.54 22.92 -13.85
CA ALA A 69 -2.16 23.51 -15.03
C ALA A 69 -1.14 24.21 -15.94
#